data_AF-A0A525DBA0-F1
#
_entry.id   AF-A0A525DBA0-F1
#
_cell.length_a   1.000
_cell.length_b   1.000
_cell.length_c   1.000
_cell.angle_alpha   90.00
_cell.angle_beta   90.00
_cell.angle_gamma   90.00
#
_symmetry.space_group_name_H-M   'P 1'
#
loop_
_entity.id
_entity.type
_entity.pdbx_description
1 polymer ?
#
loop_
_entity_poly.entity_id
_entity_poly.type
_entity_poly.pdbx_seq_one_letter_code
_entity_poly.pdbx_strand_id
1 'polypeptide(L)'
;MSDFLKKLRTQQKSSGKPRQSTDGHFYPHQENANKNADLTSEQMDALSKSINEILPLLSENCSSFISSIDQYIAAVDEVSKTKVKVNESISNFFDNLNLLLFGDKQPVISSTLPPHATTGYTIGSRYTKGEVIALIKSMRKEGATFAVIAEYLKDKGIPTFSGRGDWHAQTIHRLCK
;
A
#
# COMPACT_ATOMS: atom_id res chain seq x y z
N MET A 1 7.84 1.65 -23.07
CA MET A 1 8.10 3.03 -22.60
C MET A 1 8.85 3.81 -23.69
N SER A 2 8.21 4.00 -24.85
CA SER A 2 8.87 4.49 -26.07
C SER A 2 7.97 5.42 -26.90
N ASP A 3 6.65 5.39 -26.69
CA ASP A 3 5.70 6.21 -27.46
C ASP A 3 5.65 7.67 -27.02
N PHE A 4 6.05 7.98 -25.77
CA PHE A 4 6.08 9.35 -25.27
C PHE A 4 7.21 10.16 -25.89
N LEU A 5 8.41 9.58 -26.00
CA LEU A 5 9.57 10.23 -26.63
C LEU A 5 9.44 10.34 -28.15
N LYS A 6 8.71 9.41 -28.79
CA LYS A 6 8.48 9.45 -30.24
C LYS A 6 7.60 10.65 -30.63
N LYS A 7 6.61 11.00 -29.82
CA LYS A 7 5.70 12.14 -30.04
C LYS A 7 6.38 13.50 -29.86
N LEU A 8 7.39 13.60 -29.00
CA LEU A 8 8.18 14.84 -28.80
C LEU A 8 9.14 15.12 -29.96
N ARG A 9 9.69 14.08 -30.62
CA ARG A 9 10.69 14.27 -31.69
C ARG A 9 10.08 14.59 -33.06
N THR A 10 8.84 14.19 -33.32
CA THR A 10 8.18 14.40 -34.63
C THR A 10 7.57 15.79 -34.82
N GLN A 11 7.49 16.64 -33.79
CA GLN A 11 6.94 17.99 -33.94
C GLN A 11 7.96 19.07 -34.38
N GLN A 12 9.24 18.74 -34.47
CA GLN A 12 10.28 19.67 -34.94
C GLN A 12 11.06 19.11 -36.14
N LYS A 13 10.40 18.87 -37.28
CA LYS A 13 11.09 18.87 -38.58
C LYS A 13 10.16 19.09 -39.78
N SER A 14 10.33 20.27 -40.38
CA SER A 14 10.22 20.58 -41.82
C SER A 14 8.92 20.29 -42.58
N SER A 15 8.15 21.35 -42.83
CA SER A 15 7.50 21.56 -44.13
C SER A 15 8.00 22.88 -44.72
N GLY A 16 9.12 22.80 -45.45
CA GLY A 16 9.53 23.88 -46.34
C GLY A 16 8.55 24.00 -47.50
N LYS A 17 7.98 25.18 -47.72
CA LYS A 17 7.29 25.53 -48.97
C LYS A 17 8.32 26.00 -50.00
N PRO A 18 8.19 25.66 -51.29
CA PRO A 18 9.05 26.21 -52.32
C PRO A 18 8.68 27.68 -52.59
N ARG A 19 9.71 28.47 -52.88
CA ARG A 19 9.62 29.88 -53.31
C ARG A 19 8.94 29.98 -54.68
N GLN A 20 8.07 30.97 -54.86
CA GLN A 20 8.07 31.76 -56.09
C GLN A 20 7.48 33.16 -55.86
N SER A 21 8.09 34.10 -56.57
CA SER A 21 8.02 35.56 -56.44
C SER A 21 6.89 36.16 -57.28
N THR A 22 6.76 37.49 -57.19
CA THR A 22 6.03 38.45 -58.04
C THR A 22 4.54 38.63 -57.75
N ASP A 23 4.17 39.72 -57.06
CA ASP A 23 3.75 40.93 -57.77
C ASP A 23 3.71 42.14 -56.82
N GLY A 24 4.05 43.31 -57.34
CA GLY A 24 4.35 44.50 -56.56
C GLY A 24 3.12 45.28 -56.14
N HIS A 25 2.98 45.57 -54.84
CA HIS A 25 2.18 46.68 -54.35
C HIS A 25 3.02 47.52 -53.38
N PHE A 26 3.35 48.72 -53.86
CA PHE A 26 4.03 49.78 -53.14
C PHE A 26 3.13 50.28 -52.00
N TYR A 27 3.45 49.91 -50.76
CA TYR A 27 2.89 50.52 -49.57
C TYR A 27 3.93 51.46 -48.97
N PRO A 28 3.57 52.68 -48.54
CA PRO A 28 4.50 53.57 -47.88
C PRO A 28 4.98 52.90 -46.60
N HIS A 29 6.30 52.80 -46.45
CA HIS A 29 6.94 52.45 -45.19
C HIS A 29 6.47 53.44 -44.11
N GLN A 30 5.50 53.03 -43.31
CA GLN A 30 5.47 53.51 -41.93
C GLN A 30 6.68 52.88 -41.25
N GLU A 31 7.67 53.72 -41.00
CA GLU A 31 8.71 53.51 -40.00
C GLU A 31 8.04 53.17 -38.67
N ASN A 32 7.68 51.90 -38.49
CA ASN A 32 7.49 51.34 -37.16
C ASN A 32 8.89 51.16 -36.58
N ALA A 33 9.49 52.29 -36.20
CA ALA A 33 10.41 52.36 -35.08
C ALA A 33 9.65 51.82 -33.87
N ASN A 34 9.57 50.50 -33.75
CA ASN A 34 9.15 49.86 -32.52
C ASN A 34 10.30 50.05 -31.53
N LYS A 35 10.25 51.24 -30.93
CA LYS A 35 10.60 51.57 -29.56
C LYS A 35 10.90 50.29 -28.78
N ASN A 36 12.18 49.95 -28.71
CA ASN A 36 12.68 49.34 -27.49
C ASN A 36 12.24 50.32 -26.39
N ALA A 37 11.16 50.00 -25.70
CA ALA A 37 10.78 50.70 -24.49
C ALA A 37 11.93 50.46 -23.55
N ASP A 38 12.89 51.37 -23.58
CA ASP A 38 13.95 51.47 -22.61
C ASP A 38 13.21 51.63 -21.28
N LEU A 39 13.13 50.56 -20.50
CA LEU A 39 12.48 50.61 -19.21
C LEU A 39 13.17 51.72 -18.45
N THR A 40 12.39 52.74 -18.06
CA THR A 40 12.95 53.87 -17.34
C THR A 40 13.58 53.35 -16.05
N SER A 41 14.65 53.99 -15.57
CA SER A 41 15.33 53.61 -14.31
C SER A 41 14.33 53.41 -13.16
N GLU A 42 13.27 54.22 -13.11
CA GLU A 42 12.18 54.10 -12.13
C GLU A 42 11.37 52.79 -12.27
N GLN A 43 11.12 52.32 -13.49
CA GLN A 43 10.44 51.04 -13.73
C GLN A 43 11.33 49.86 -13.31
N MET A 44 12.65 49.94 -13.55
CA MET A 44 13.60 48.93 -13.09
C MET A 44 13.74 48.91 -11.57
N ASP A 45 13.72 50.08 -10.91
CA ASP A 45 13.74 50.19 -9.45
C ASP A 45 12.44 49.70 -8.80
N ALA A 46 11.29 49.98 -9.41
CA ALA A 46 10.00 49.46 -8.95
C ALA A 46 9.93 47.92 -9.07
N LEU A 47 10.47 47.38 -10.17
CA LEU A 47 10.53 45.93 -10.40
C LEU A 47 11.53 45.26 -9.44
N SER A 48 12.68 45.89 -9.17
CA SER A 48 13.65 45.46 -8.17
C SER A 48 13.04 45.43 -6.76
N LYS A 49 12.28 46.46 -6.38
CA LYS A 49 11.54 46.48 -5.10
C LYS A 49 10.52 45.34 -5.02
N SER A 50 9.73 45.14 -6.07
CA SER A 50 8.73 44.06 -6.11
C SER A 50 9.39 42.67 -6.02
N ILE A 51 10.51 42.46 -6.70
CA ILE A 51 11.29 41.21 -6.58
C ILE A 51 11.76 41.01 -5.14
N ASN A 52 12.31 42.04 -4.50
CA ASN A 52 12.80 41.95 -3.12
C ASN A 52 11.68 41.69 -2.10
N GLU A 53 10.45 42.12 -2.37
CA GLU A 53 9.27 41.81 -1.55
C GLU A 53 8.74 40.38 -1.79
N ILE A 54 8.80 39.90 -3.03
CA ILE A 54 8.30 38.56 -3.40
C ILE A 54 9.29 37.45 -2.99
N LEU A 55 10.60 37.74 -3.02
CA LEU A 55 11.65 36.77 -2.70
C LEU A 55 11.48 36.08 -1.33
N PRO A 56 11.26 36.81 -0.22
CA PRO A 56 11.05 36.17 1.09
C PRO A 56 9.77 35.33 1.11
N LEU A 57 8.71 35.80 0.46
CA LEU A 57 7.43 35.08 0.38
C LEU A 57 7.57 33.77 -0.42
N LEU A 58 8.34 33.80 -1.50
CA LEU A 58 8.69 32.60 -2.26
C LEU A 58 9.54 31.64 -1.42
N SER A 59 10.53 32.15 -0.69
CA SER A 59 11.37 31.34 0.20
C SER A 59 10.56 30.65 1.30
N GLU A 60 9.62 31.37 1.91
CA GLU A 60 8.74 30.84 2.94
C GLU A 60 7.80 29.76 2.36
N ASN A 61 7.20 30.02 1.19
CA ASN A 61 6.37 29.04 0.49
C ASN A 61 7.18 27.79 0.11
N CYS A 62 8.41 27.94 -0.38
CA CYS A 62 9.30 26.83 -0.67
C CYS A 62 9.63 26.03 0.61
N SER A 63 9.84 26.70 1.74
CA SER A 63 10.12 26.05 3.02
C SER A 63 8.91 25.25 3.53
N SER A 64 7.71 25.82 3.43
CA SER A 64 6.46 25.15 3.78
C SER A 64 6.18 23.94 2.86
N PHE A 65 6.48 24.09 1.58
CA PHE A 65 6.37 23.02 0.59
C PHE A 65 7.34 21.87 0.87
N ILE A 66 8.60 22.17 1.21
CA ILE A 66 9.60 21.16 1.61
C ILE A 66 9.12 20.39 2.85
N SER A 67 8.64 21.10 3.88
CA SER A 67 8.10 20.47 5.09
C SER A 67 6.92 19.54 4.79
N SER A 68 6.04 19.94 3.87
CA SER A 68 4.91 19.11 3.43
C SER A 68 5.39 17.86 2.68
N ILE A 69 6.44 17.97 1.87
CA ILE A 69 7.07 16.83 1.19
C ILE A 69 7.67 15.88 2.22
N ASP A 70 8.38 16.38 3.23
CA ASP A 70 9.00 15.54 4.25
C ASP A 70 7.95 14.74 5.04
N GLN A 71 6.83 15.39 5.39
CA GLN A 71 5.70 14.70 6.03
C GLN A 71 5.09 13.63 5.13
N TYR A 72 4.94 13.92 3.84
CA TYR A 72 4.46 12.95 2.86
C TYR A 72 5.40 11.76 2.71
N ILE A 73 6.72 11.99 2.63
CA ILE A 73 7.73 10.93 2.57
C ILE A 73 7.66 10.05 3.82
N ALA A 74 7.55 10.64 5.01
CA ALA A 74 7.42 9.88 6.26
C ALA A 74 6.17 8.99 6.26
N ALA A 75 5.03 9.50 5.78
CA ALA A 75 3.80 8.72 5.67
C ALA A 75 3.94 7.56 4.66
N VAL A 76 4.57 7.80 3.51
CA VAL A 76 4.83 6.78 2.48
C VAL A 76 5.77 5.69 3.01
N ASP A 77 6.81 6.06 3.75
CA ASP A 77 7.75 5.12 4.34
C ASP A 77 7.04 4.19 5.35
N GLU A 78 6.15 4.72 6.19
CA GLU A 78 5.37 3.89 7.12
C GLU A 78 4.43 2.92 6.40
N VAL A 79 3.78 3.37 5.32
CA VAL A 79 2.97 2.50 4.45
C VAL A 79 3.84 1.43 3.77
N SER A 80 5.07 1.76 3.37
CA SER A 80 6.01 0.80 2.79
C SER A 80 6.43 -0.26 3.80
N LYS A 81 6.80 0.16 5.02
CA LYS A 81 7.16 -0.73 6.14
C LYS A 81 6.04 -1.69 6.49
N THR A 82 4.81 -1.21 6.58
CA THR A 82 3.64 -2.07 6.87
C THR A 82 3.41 -3.08 5.75
N LYS A 83 3.55 -2.71 4.47
CA LYS A 83 3.46 -3.64 3.34
C LYS A 83 4.54 -4.72 3.39
N VAL A 84 5.78 -4.36 3.74
CA VAL A 84 6.87 -5.33 3.90
C VAL A 84 6.54 -6.32 5.02
N LYS A 85 6.09 -5.84 6.18
CA LYS A 85 5.67 -6.71 7.30
C LYS A 85 4.54 -7.66 6.94
N VAL A 86 3.56 -7.19 6.15
CA VAL A 86 2.46 -8.02 5.65
C VAL A 86 2.99 -9.08 4.70
N ASN A 87 3.85 -8.73 3.75
CA ASN A 87 4.45 -9.70 2.82
C ASN A 87 5.32 -10.73 3.54
N GLU A 88 6.07 -10.32 4.55
CA GLU A 88 6.84 -11.21 5.41
C GLU A 88 5.91 -12.17 6.17
N SER A 89 4.83 -11.66 6.74
CA SER A 89 3.82 -12.48 7.44
C SER A 89 3.14 -13.47 6.50
N ILE A 90 2.84 -13.07 5.26
CA ILE A 90 2.29 -13.94 4.21
C ILE A 90 3.29 -15.02 3.81
N SER A 91 4.57 -14.66 3.64
CA SER A 91 5.64 -15.62 3.31
C SER A 91 5.79 -16.65 4.43
N ASN A 92 5.89 -16.20 5.68
CA ASN A 92 5.91 -17.06 6.85
C ASN A 92 4.66 -17.96 6.93
N PHE A 93 3.49 -17.43 6.59
CA PHE A 93 2.27 -18.23 6.52
C PHE A 93 2.36 -19.33 5.45
N PHE A 94 2.84 -19.02 4.25
CA PHE A 94 3.00 -20.01 3.18
C PHE A 94 4.11 -21.01 3.48
N ASP A 95 5.21 -20.60 4.12
CA ASP A 95 6.26 -21.50 4.57
C ASP A 95 5.71 -22.48 5.61
N ASN A 96 4.91 -21.99 6.55
CA ASN A 96 4.22 -22.82 7.53
C ASN A 96 3.18 -23.75 6.88
N LEU A 97 2.45 -23.29 5.85
CA LEU A 97 1.54 -24.13 5.09
C LEU A 97 2.28 -25.20 4.27
N ASN A 98 3.38 -24.85 3.62
CA ASN A 98 4.21 -25.78 2.87
C ASN A 98 4.76 -26.86 3.81
N LEU A 99 5.22 -26.46 5.00
CA LEU A 99 5.65 -27.39 6.03
C LEU A 99 4.51 -28.33 6.46
N LEU A 100 3.30 -27.81 6.61
CA LEU A 100 2.12 -28.58 7.01
C LEU A 100 1.64 -29.56 5.92
N LEU A 101 1.67 -29.14 4.66
CA LEU A 101 1.13 -29.90 3.53
C LEU A 101 2.14 -30.90 2.95
N PHE A 102 3.42 -30.56 2.96
CA PHE A 102 4.50 -31.34 2.35
C PHE A 102 5.49 -31.88 3.38
N GLY A 103 5.04 -32.01 4.63
CA GLY A 103 5.80 -32.55 5.75
C GLY A 103 6.74 -33.67 5.32
N ASP A 104 8.03 -33.36 5.43
CA ASP A 104 9.19 -34.24 5.20
C ASP A 104 9.66 -34.50 3.75
N LYS A 105 9.74 -33.44 2.93
CA LYS A 105 10.76 -33.36 1.87
C LYS A 105 11.43 -32.00 1.88
N GLN A 106 12.34 -31.78 2.82
CA GLN A 106 13.26 -30.63 2.72
C GLN A 106 14.40 -30.95 1.73
N PRO A 107 15.07 -29.91 1.20
CA PRO A 107 16.41 -29.72 1.72
C PRO A 107 16.61 -28.33 2.32
N VAL A 108 16.86 -28.34 3.65
CA VAL A 108 17.85 -27.60 4.46
C VAL A 108 17.86 -26.07 4.24
N ILE A 109 17.72 -25.22 5.27
CA ILE A 109 18.78 -24.87 6.24
C ILE A 109 18.13 -24.11 7.44
N SER A 110 18.44 -24.59 8.66
CA SER A 110 18.51 -23.89 9.97
C SER A 110 17.29 -23.09 10.46
N SER A 111 16.82 -23.13 11.71
CA SER A 111 17.30 -23.67 12.98
C SER A 111 16.17 -23.52 14.02
N THR A 112 16.25 -24.30 15.11
CA THR A 112 15.64 -24.10 16.45
C THR A 112 14.12 -24.25 16.64
N LEU A 113 13.76 -25.40 17.26
CA LEU A 113 12.69 -25.76 18.23
C LEU A 113 11.27 -25.11 18.18
N PRO A 114 10.22 -25.86 18.60
CA PRO A 114 8.84 -25.62 18.19
C PRO A 114 8.03 -24.72 19.14
N PRO A 115 7.02 -24.04 18.60
CA PRO A 115 5.73 -23.97 19.27
C PRO A 115 4.61 -24.41 18.31
N HIS A 116 3.84 -25.39 18.75
CA HIS A 116 2.61 -25.89 18.13
C HIS A 116 1.67 -24.74 17.71
N ALA A 117 1.52 -24.49 16.41
CA ALA A 117 0.53 -23.56 15.87
C ALA A 117 -0.69 -24.33 15.39
N THR A 118 -1.85 -24.09 16.01
CA THR A 118 -3.12 -24.64 15.57
C THR A 118 -3.99 -23.57 14.94
N THR A 119 -4.45 -23.92 13.74
CA THR A 119 -5.42 -23.21 12.89
C THR A 119 -6.49 -22.45 13.66
N GLY A 120 -6.60 -21.16 13.32
CA GLY A 120 -7.62 -20.26 13.83
C GLY A 120 -8.99 -20.60 13.27
N TYR A 121 -10.01 -20.49 14.11
CA TYR A 121 -11.38 -20.26 13.65
C TYR A 121 -12.08 -19.38 14.68
N THR A 122 -12.75 -18.36 14.18
CA THR A 122 -13.50 -17.30 14.87
C THR A 122 -12.68 -16.09 15.31
N ILE A 123 -12.79 -15.04 14.49
CA ILE A 123 -12.60 -13.64 14.88
C ILE A 123 -13.55 -13.39 16.06
N GLY A 124 -13.08 -13.61 17.30
CA GLY A 124 -13.84 -13.38 18.52
C GLY A 124 -13.77 -14.46 19.61
N SER A 125 -13.41 -15.71 19.30
CA SER A 125 -13.19 -16.74 20.33
C SER A 125 -11.70 -17.03 20.47
N ARG A 126 -11.18 -16.90 21.69
CA ARG A 126 -9.75 -17.07 22.02
C ARG A 126 -9.25 -18.52 21.90
N TYR A 127 -10.12 -19.44 21.51
CA TYR A 127 -9.83 -20.87 21.46
C TYR A 127 -9.51 -21.30 20.03
N THR A 128 -8.30 -21.80 19.83
CA THR A 128 -7.91 -22.51 18.62
C THR A 128 -8.63 -23.85 18.52
N LYS A 129 -8.76 -24.40 17.31
CA LYS A 129 -9.36 -25.73 17.10
C LYS A 129 -8.67 -26.82 17.93
N GLY A 130 -7.34 -26.71 18.06
CA GLY A 130 -6.52 -27.63 18.85
C GLY A 130 -6.85 -27.59 20.32
N GLU A 131 -6.99 -26.40 20.89
CA GLU A 131 -7.35 -26.21 22.30
C GLU A 131 -8.74 -26.77 22.61
N VAL A 132 -9.73 -26.55 21.74
CA VAL A 132 -11.07 -27.12 21.92
C VAL A 132 -11.03 -28.64 21.86
N ILE A 133 -10.28 -29.23 20.92
CA ILE A 133 -10.14 -30.70 20.83
C ILE A 133 -9.39 -31.25 22.06
N ALA A 134 -8.31 -30.58 22.49
CA ALA A 134 -7.54 -30.96 23.65
C ALA A 134 -8.38 -30.91 24.94
N LEU A 135 -9.20 -29.87 25.09
CA LEU A 135 -10.16 -29.70 26.18
C LEU A 135 -11.23 -30.80 26.18
N ILE A 136 -11.81 -31.11 25.01
CA ILE A 136 -12.78 -32.22 24.88
C ILE A 136 -12.13 -33.54 25.30
N LYS A 137 -10.88 -33.78 24.88
CA LYS A 137 -10.14 -35.01 25.22
C LYS A 137 -9.76 -35.05 26.70
N SER A 138 -9.40 -33.93 27.33
CA SER A 138 -9.08 -33.89 28.76
C SER A 138 -10.31 -34.18 29.61
N MET A 139 -11.44 -33.53 29.32
CA MET A 139 -12.72 -33.80 30.00
C MET A 139 -13.15 -35.26 29.80
N ARG A 140 -12.86 -35.85 28.63
CA ARG A 140 -13.11 -37.27 28.39
C ARG A 140 -12.24 -38.19 29.23
N LYS A 141 -10.97 -37.85 29.40
CA LYS A 141 -10.05 -38.59 30.27
C LYS A 141 -10.46 -38.51 31.75
N GLU A 142 -11.09 -37.42 32.15
CA GLU A 142 -11.67 -37.21 33.49
C GLU A 142 -13.01 -37.94 33.70
N GLY A 143 -13.55 -38.61 32.67
CA GLY A 143 -14.78 -39.38 32.77
C GLY A 143 -16.06 -38.58 32.48
N ALA A 144 -15.97 -37.34 32.00
CA ALA A 144 -17.15 -36.56 31.63
C ALA A 144 -17.92 -37.21 30.46
N THR A 145 -19.25 -37.14 30.51
CA THR A 145 -20.11 -37.65 29.43
C THR A 145 -20.13 -36.67 28.25
N PHE A 146 -20.50 -37.15 27.05
CA PHE A 146 -20.60 -36.28 25.87
C PHE A 146 -21.61 -35.13 26.04
N ALA A 147 -22.66 -35.33 26.81
CA ALA A 147 -23.65 -34.30 27.11
C ALA A 147 -23.06 -33.20 28.01
N VAL A 148 -22.36 -33.60 29.07
CA VAL A 148 -21.70 -32.66 30.01
C VAL A 148 -20.65 -31.80 29.31
N ILE A 149 -19.88 -32.39 28.38
CA ILE A 149 -18.88 -31.64 27.61
C ILE A 149 -19.57 -30.62 26.68
N ALA A 150 -20.67 -31.00 26.04
CA ALA A 150 -21.41 -30.09 25.15
C ALA A 150 -22.00 -28.90 25.92
N GLU A 151 -22.57 -29.15 27.10
CA GLU A 151 -23.08 -28.10 27.99
C GLU A 151 -21.95 -27.18 28.48
N TYR A 152 -20.81 -27.75 28.89
CA TYR A 152 -19.63 -26.97 29.29
C TYR A 152 -19.12 -26.02 28.19
N LEU A 153 -19.06 -26.50 26.95
CA LEU A 153 -18.62 -25.66 25.82
C LEU A 153 -19.64 -24.56 25.50
N LYS A 154 -20.94 -24.82 25.69
CA LYS A 154 -22.01 -23.82 25.56
C LYS A 154 -21.93 -22.76 26.66
N ASP A 155 -21.75 -23.17 27.91
CA ASP A 155 -21.61 -22.27 29.07
C ASP A 155 -20.37 -21.37 28.95
N LYS A 156 -19.29 -21.90 28.38
CA LYS A 156 -18.07 -21.14 28.08
C LYS A 156 -18.19 -20.22 26.86
N GLY A 157 -19.33 -20.23 26.15
CA GLY A 157 -19.55 -19.44 24.95
C GLY A 157 -18.63 -19.85 23.79
N ILE A 158 -18.18 -21.11 23.74
CA ILE A 158 -17.31 -21.61 22.68
C ILE A 158 -18.19 -22.02 21.49
N PRO A 159 -18.07 -21.35 20.33
CA PRO A 159 -18.87 -21.69 19.16
C PRO A 159 -18.47 -23.07 18.60
N THR A 160 -19.39 -23.71 17.87
CA THR A 160 -19.11 -24.95 17.14
C THR A 160 -18.11 -24.72 16.01
N PHE A 161 -17.46 -25.78 15.52
CA PHE A 161 -16.48 -25.65 14.41
C PHE A 161 -17.08 -25.17 13.08
N SER A 162 -18.40 -25.33 12.88
CA SER A 162 -19.11 -24.77 11.73
C SER A 162 -19.51 -23.30 11.94
N GLY A 163 -19.37 -22.77 13.16
CA GLY A 163 -19.86 -21.45 13.55
C GLY A 163 -21.38 -21.33 13.55
N ARG A 164 -22.10 -22.46 13.52
CA ARG A 164 -23.58 -22.49 13.45
C ARG A 164 -24.12 -23.44 14.53
N GLY A 165 -25.06 -22.94 15.32
CA GLY A 165 -25.76 -23.71 16.36
C GLY A 165 -24.92 -24.03 17.61
N ASP A 166 -25.51 -24.82 18.50
CA ASP A 166 -24.93 -25.21 19.78
C ASP A 166 -24.15 -26.53 19.69
N TRP A 167 -23.30 -26.78 20.69
CA TRP A 167 -22.66 -28.07 20.86
C TRP A 167 -23.69 -29.16 21.21
N HIS A 168 -23.57 -30.31 20.55
CA HIS A 168 -24.40 -31.49 20.81
C HIS A 168 -23.53 -32.69 21.15
N ALA A 169 -24.03 -33.57 22.02
CA ALA A 169 -23.33 -34.79 22.44
C ALA A 169 -22.89 -35.66 21.25
N GLN A 170 -23.70 -35.73 20.19
CA GLN A 170 -23.35 -36.46 18.96
C GLN A 170 -22.12 -35.86 18.26
N THR A 171 -21.99 -34.54 18.23
CA THR A 171 -20.83 -33.85 17.64
C THR A 171 -19.57 -34.16 18.45
N ILE A 172 -19.65 -34.09 19.78
CA ILE A 172 -18.52 -34.45 20.66
C ILE A 172 -18.12 -35.92 20.46
N HIS A 173 -19.10 -36.83 20.32
CA HIS A 173 -18.83 -38.25 20.07
C HIS A 173 -18.04 -38.46 18.78
N ARG A 174 -18.42 -37.79 17.69
CA ARG A 174 -17.70 -37.87 16.40
C ARG A 174 -16.26 -37.34 16.51
N LEU A 175 -15.99 -36.38 17.38
CA LEU A 175 -14.66 -35.80 17.59
C LEU A 175 -13.75 -36.65 18.50
N CYS A 176 -14.33 -37.58 19.25
CA CYS A 176 -13.60 -38.47 20.16
C CYS A 176 -13.34 -39.87 19.55
N LYS A 177 -13.88 -40.15 18.35
CA LYS A 177 -13.61 -41.38 17.59
C LYS A 177 -12.31 -41.25 16.82
#